data_AF-K2BK45-F1
#
_entry.id   AF-K2BK45-F1
#
_cell.length_a   1.000
_cell.length_b   1.000
_cell.length_c   1.000
_cell.angle_alpha   90.00
_cell.angle_beta   90.00
_cell.angle_gamma   90.00
#
_symmetry.space_group_name_H-M   'P 1'
#
loop_
_entity.id
_entity.type
_entity.pdbx_description
1 polymer ?
#
loop_
_entity_poly.entity_id
_entity_poly.type
_entity_poly.pdbx_seq_one_letter_code
_entity_poly.pdbx_strand_id
1 'polypeptide(L)'
;MKRAIFIGQAMPRNKSDLHDWPTLNNWLYSIGISDFNPQLVVPVGKLSICYCLDMQFSQLNSVIGNMYKLDPYNLLEKELSIIPLPHPSGASIWKHNEKNRKLLVEALNLLKRELFN
;
A
#
# COMPACT_ATOMS: atom_id res chain seq x y z
N MET A 1 -5.80 -2.37 18.75
CA MET A 1 -4.92 -2.70 17.62
C MET A 1 -5.75 -2.69 16.36
N LYS A 2 -5.38 -1.86 15.37
CA LYS A 2 -6.10 -1.77 14.10
C LYS A 2 -5.91 -3.03 13.27
N ARG A 3 -6.96 -3.44 12.54
CA ARG A 3 -6.84 -4.45 11.49
C ARG A 3 -6.18 -3.85 10.26
N ALA A 4 -5.05 -4.43 9.85
CA ALA A 4 -4.27 -3.93 8.73
C ALA A 4 -4.15 -4.99 7.64
N ILE A 5 -4.17 -4.55 6.38
CA ILE A 5 -3.83 -5.38 5.23
C ILE A 5 -2.54 -4.86 4.60
N PHE A 6 -1.65 -5.79 4.26
CA PHE A 6 -0.44 -5.51 3.49
C PHE A 6 -0.68 -6.02 2.08
N ILE A 7 -0.66 -5.11 1.11
CA ILE A 7 -0.89 -5.47 -0.30
C ILE A 7 0.41 -5.24 -1.05
N GLY A 8 1.15 -6.33 -1.23
CA GLY A 8 2.34 -6.37 -2.07
C GLY A 8 2.02 -6.79 -3.49
N GLN A 9 3.01 -6.67 -4.38
CA GLN A 9 2.87 -7.11 -5.74
C GLN A 9 2.99 -8.64 -5.83
N ALA A 10 1.84 -9.31 -5.97
CA ALA A 10 1.69 -10.59 -6.65
C ALA A 10 0.40 -10.52 -7.48
N MET A 11 0.42 -9.66 -8.50
CA MET A 11 -0.69 -9.50 -9.44
C MET A 11 -0.86 -10.79 -10.27
N PRO A 12 -2.07 -11.08 -10.78
CA PRO A 12 -2.33 -12.23 -11.65
C PRO A 12 -1.30 -12.29 -12.79
N ARG A 13 -0.84 -13.49 -13.16
CA ARG A 13 0.18 -13.70 -14.21
C ARG A 13 -0.21 -13.08 -15.55
N ASN A 14 -1.50 -12.99 -15.84
CA ASN A 14 -2.03 -12.31 -17.01
C ASN A 14 -2.76 -11.04 -16.55
N LYS A 15 -2.23 -9.89 -16.94
CA LYS A 15 -2.92 -8.61 -16.87
C LYS A 15 -3.56 -8.34 -18.23
N SER A 16 -4.87 -8.11 -18.25
CA SER A 16 -5.55 -7.46 -19.39
C SER A 16 -5.04 -6.02 -19.55
N ASP A 17 -4.80 -5.36 -18.40
CA ASP A 17 -4.38 -3.96 -18.26
C ASP A 17 -3.58 -3.80 -16.95
N LEU A 18 -2.68 -2.81 -16.90
CA LEU A 18 -2.06 -2.29 -15.67
C LEU A 18 -3.11 -1.83 -14.64
N HIS A 19 -4.32 -1.50 -15.11
CA HIS A 19 -5.47 -1.00 -14.36
C HIS A 19 -6.65 -2.00 -14.28
N ASP A 20 -6.40 -3.31 -14.26
CA ASP A 20 -7.46 -4.31 -14.08
C ASP A 20 -7.90 -4.42 -12.59
N TRP A 21 -8.63 -3.40 -12.13
CA TRP A 21 -9.20 -3.32 -10.77
C TRP A 21 -10.22 -4.41 -10.44
N PRO A 22 -11.10 -4.83 -11.37
CA PRO A 22 -12.08 -5.87 -11.10
C PRO A 22 -11.44 -7.16 -10.58
N THR A 23 -10.27 -7.52 -11.10
CA THR A 23 -9.62 -8.78 -10.69
C THR A 23 -9.10 -8.74 -9.24
N LEU A 24 -8.51 -7.62 -8.78
CA LEU A 24 -8.09 -7.50 -7.38
C LEU A 24 -9.30 -7.40 -6.44
N ASN A 25 -10.28 -6.56 -6.78
CA ASN A 25 -11.46 -6.36 -5.94
C ASN A 25 -12.23 -7.68 -5.78
N ASN A 26 -12.41 -8.45 -6.87
CA ASN A 26 -13.01 -9.78 -6.83
C ASN A 26 -12.21 -10.72 -5.91
N TRP A 27 -10.89 -10.72 -6.00
CA TRP A 27 -10.05 -11.53 -5.12
C TRP A 27 -10.19 -11.11 -3.65
N LEU A 28 -10.16 -9.81 -3.34
CA LEU A 28 -10.33 -9.29 -1.99
C LEU A 28 -11.71 -9.65 -1.42
N TYR A 29 -12.78 -9.53 -2.21
CA TYR A 29 -14.11 -10.00 -1.79
C TYR A 29 -14.15 -11.51 -1.58
N SER A 30 -13.49 -12.31 -2.44
CA SER A 30 -13.45 -13.77 -2.30
C SER A 30 -12.80 -14.25 -0.99
N ILE A 31 -11.93 -13.43 -0.39
CA ILE A 31 -11.28 -13.72 0.89
C ILE A 31 -11.95 -13.00 2.08
N GLY A 32 -13.13 -12.40 1.89
CA GLY A 32 -13.92 -11.82 2.98
C GLY A 32 -13.42 -10.47 3.48
N ILE A 33 -12.89 -9.61 2.59
CA ILE A 33 -12.34 -8.29 3.00
C ILE A 33 -13.36 -7.41 3.73
N SER A 34 -14.65 -7.50 3.39
CA SER A 34 -15.74 -6.74 4.01
C SER A 34 -15.90 -7.11 5.49
N ASP A 35 -15.91 -8.40 5.82
CA ASP A 35 -16.03 -8.90 7.19
C ASP A 35 -14.74 -8.63 7.97
N PHE A 36 -13.60 -8.79 7.31
CA PHE A 36 -12.31 -8.41 7.88
C PHE A 36 -12.25 -6.92 8.24
N ASN A 37 -13.01 -6.06 7.54
CA ASN A 37 -13.24 -4.65 7.86
C ASN A 37 -11.93 -3.93 8.30
N PRO A 38 -10.94 -3.83 7.38
CA PRO A 38 -9.66 -3.23 7.69
C PRO A 38 -9.81 -1.75 8.04
N GLN A 39 -8.84 -1.24 8.80
CA GLN A 39 -8.73 0.17 9.20
C GLN A 39 -7.45 0.82 8.66
N LEU A 40 -6.51 0.01 8.19
CA LEU A 40 -5.20 0.42 7.67
C LEU A 40 -4.82 -0.44 6.45
N VAL A 41 -4.32 0.21 5.40
CA VAL A 41 -3.74 -0.43 4.22
C VAL A 41 -2.27 -0.06 4.11
N VAL A 42 -1.42 -1.05 3.88
CA VAL A 42 0.02 -0.88 3.69
C VAL A 42 0.36 -1.37 2.27
N PRO A 43 0.30 -0.49 1.25
CA PRO A 43 0.70 -0.85 -0.09
C PRO A 43 2.23 -0.96 -0.17
N VAL A 44 2.72 -2.09 -0.67
CA VAL A 44 4.15 -2.41 -0.72
C VAL A 44 4.66 -2.40 -2.16
N GLY A 45 5.53 -1.44 -2.47
CA GLY A 45 6.15 -1.28 -3.79
C GLY A 45 5.39 -0.33 -4.73
N LYS A 46 6.11 0.24 -5.70
CA LYS A 46 5.63 1.36 -6.53
C LYS A 46 4.26 1.11 -7.15
N LEU A 47 4.07 -0.04 -7.80
CA LEU A 47 2.82 -0.35 -8.49
C LEU A 47 1.64 -0.46 -7.50
N SER A 48 1.83 -1.15 -6.37
CA SER A 48 0.80 -1.25 -5.33
C SER A 48 0.45 0.12 -4.77
N ILE A 49 1.45 0.98 -4.54
CA ILE A 49 1.23 2.33 -4.01
C ILE A 49 0.49 3.21 -5.01
N CYS A 50 0.92 3.24 -6.27
CA CYS A 50 0.21 4.01 -7.31
C CYS A 50 -1.25 3.58 -7.40
N TYR A 51 -1.46 2.27 -7.33
CA TYR A 51 -2.76 1.66 -7.44
C TYR A 51 -3.63 1.99 -6.20
N CYS A 52 -3.07 1.89 -5.00
CA CYS A 52 -3.76 2.19 -3.75
C CYS A 52 -4.16 3.66 -3.61
N LEU A 53 -3.30 4.57 -4.07
CA LEU A 53 -3.52 6.01 -3.96
C LEU A 53 -4.24 6.63 -5.16
N ASP A 54 -4.57 5.83 -6.18
CA ASP A 54 -5.07 6.30 -7.48
C ASP A 54 -4.25 7.47 -8.05
N MET A 55 -2.92 7.35 -7.95
CA MET A 55 -1.98 8.42 -8.27
C MET A 55 -0.73 7.86 -8.96
N GLN A 56 -0.23 8.56 -9.97
CA GLN A 56 1.07 8.26 -10.56
C GLN A 56 2.17 9.13 -9.95
N PHE A 57 3.33 8.53 -9.67
CA PHE A 57 4.51 9.25 -9.22
C PHE A 57 5.79 8.62 -9.82
N SER A 58 6.80 9.46 -10.02
CA SER A 58 8.08 9.04 -10.62
C SER A 58 8.97 8.35 -9.59
N GLN A 59 9.06 8.91 -8.37
CA GLN A 59 10.00 8.49 -7.32
C GLN A 59 9.27 8.08 -6.04
N LEU A 60 9.71 6.97 -5.42
CA LEU A 60 9.14 6.52 -4.13
C LEU A 60 9.28 7.55 -3.01
N ASN A 61 10.29 8.43 -3.09
CA ASN A 61 10.54 9.46 -2.09
C ASN A 61 9.39 10.45 -1.91
N SER A 62 8.50 10.61 -2.89
CA SER A 62 7.35 11.49 -2.77
C SER A 62 6.20 10.89 -1.96
N VAL A 63 6.24 9.58 -1.67
CA VAL A 63 5.13 8.85 -1.03
C VAL A 63 5.55 8.08 0.22
N ILE A 64 6.78 7.56 0.27
CA ILE A 64 7.29 6.86 1.46
C ILE A 64 7.57 7.89 2.56
N GLY A 65 7.16 7.58 3.79
CA GLY A 65 7.25 8.48 4.95
C GLY A 65 5.98 9.30 5.20
N ASN A 66 4.99 9.19 4.30
CA ASN A 66 3.70 9.87 4.43
C ASN A 66 2.59 8.91 4.88
N MET A 67 1.48 9.48 5.34
CA MET A 67 0.21 8.80 5.56
C MET A 67 -0.88 9.49 4.77
N TYR A 68 -1.76 8.69 4.19
CA TYR A 68 -2.93 9.15 3.44
C TYR A 68 -4.21 8.63 4.09
N LYS A 69 -5.32 9.26 3.73
CA LYS A 69 -6.66 8.86 4.15
C LYS A 69 -7.61 9.01 2.96
N LEU A 70 -8.09 7.88 2.45
CA LEU A 70 -8.95 7.77 1.25
C LEU A 70 -9.60 6.38 1.22
N ASP A 71 -10.55 6.12 0.32
CA ASP A 71 -11.10 4.78 0.07
C ASP A 71 -10.20 4.03 -0.93
N PRO A 72 -9.29 3.15 -0.48
CA PRO A 72 -8.33 2.53 -1.38
C PRO A 72 -9.06 1.55 -2.29
N TYR A 73 -8.72 1.62 -3.58
CA TYR A 73 -9.27 0.74 -4.61
C TYR A 73 -10.79 0.91 -4.86
N ASN A 74 -11.39 1.99 -4.31
CA ASN A 74 -12.85 2.22 -4.31
C ASN A 74 -13.64 0.97 -3.88
N LEU A 75 -13.19 0.33 -2.80
CA LEU A 75 -13.59 -1.03 -2.42
C LEU A 75 -14.62 -1.07 -1.29
N LEU A 76 -14.47 -0.19 -0.29
CA LEU A 76 -15.23 -0.29 0.96
C LEU A 76 -16.12 0.93 1.24
N GLU A 77 -16.18 1.89 0.31
CA GLU A 77 -16.95 3.14 0.43
C GLU A 77 -16.62 3.91 1.73
N LYS A 78 -15.39 3.76 2.22
CA LYS A 78 -14.93 4.39 3.45
C LYS A 78 -13.46 4.70 3.42
N GLU A 79 -13.10 5.77 4.11
CA GLU A 79 -11.70 6.15 4.23
C GLU A 79 -10.93 5.21 5.18
N LEU A 80 -9.79 4.72 4.70
CA LEU A 80 -8.81 3.98 5.49
C LEU A 80 -7.52 4.78 5.63
N SER A 81 -6.79 4.56 6.73
CA SER A 81 -5.40 5.02 6.81
C SER A 81 -4.57 4.23 5.80
N ILE A 82 -3.65 4.90 5.11
CA ILE A 82 -2.75 4.26 4.14
C ILE A 82 -1.31 4.68 4.43
N ILE A 83 -0.43 3.70 4.57
CA ILE A 83 0.99 3.94 4.85
C ILE A 83 1.83 3.18 3.82
N PRO A 84 2.35 3.86 2.78
CA PRO A 84 3.18 3.23 1.76
C PRO A 84 4.50 2.68 2.31
N LEU A 85 4.90 1.50 1.84
CA LEU A 85 6.22 0.94 2.09
C LEU A 85 6.96 0.59 0.78
N PRO A 86 8.29 0.77 0.74
CA PRO A 86 9.07 0.33 -0.40
C PRO A 86 9.10 -1.21 -0.47
N HIS A 87 9.27 -1.77 -1.67
CA HIS A 87 9.34 -3.22 -1.85
C HIS A 87 10.62 -3.81 -1.20
N PRO A 88 10.54 -4.94 -0.48
CA PRO A 88 11.69 -5.49 0.26
C PRO A 88 12.71 -6.24 -0.60
N SER A 89 12.45 -6.46 -1.90
CA SER A 89 13.20 -7.37 -2.79
C SER A 89 14.72 -7.14 -2.94
N GLY A 90 15.27 -6.08 -2.37
CA GLY A 90 16.72 -5.82 -2.39
C GLY A 90 17.29 -5.45 -3.77
N ALA A 91 16.58 -5.73 -4.86
CA ALA A 91 16.95 -5.39 -6.24
C ALA A 91 17.08 -3.87 -6.46
N SER A 92 16.39 -3.06 -5.64
CA SER A 92 16.54 -1.61 -5.70
C SER A 92 17.64 -1.13 -4.77
N ILE A 93 18.58 -0.36 -5.31
CA ILE A 93 19.62 0.40 -4.58
C ILE A 93 18.97 1.54 -3.76
N TRP A 94 17.64 1.73 -3.88
CA TRP A 94 16.86 2.78 -3.24
C TRP A 94 17.13 2.85 -1.74
N LYS A 95 17.18 1.71 -1.04
CA LYS A 95 17.43 1.64 0.41
C LYS A 95 18.89 1.95 0.82
N HIS A 96 19.83 2.00 -0.13
CA HIS A 96 21.25 2.29 0.18
C HIS A 96 21.51 3.79 0.29
N ASN A 97 20.62 4.64 -0.25
CA ASN A 97 20.66 6.08 -0.02
C ASN A 97 20.19 6.41 1.40
N GLU A 98 20.99 7.17 2.14
CA GLU A 98 20.70 7.53 3.53
C GLU A 98 19.37 8.30 3.69
N LYS A 99 19.03 9.19 2.75
CA LYS A 99 17.77 9.94 2.78
C LYS A 99 16.57 8.99 2.70
N ASN A 100 16.67 7.95 1.88
CA ASN A 100 15.61 6.98 1.68
C ASN A 100 15.45 6.05 2.90
N ARG A 101 16.55 5.75 3.61
CA ARG A 101 16.47 5.03 4.89
C ARG A 101 15.70 5.83 5.94
N LYS A 102 15.90 7.16 6.00
CA LYS A 102 15.13 8.03 6.92
C LYS A 102 13.64 7.97 6.61
N LEU A 103 13.24 8.07 5.34
CA LEU A 103 11.84 7.91 4.91
C LEU A 103 11.25 6.54 5.29
N LEU A 104 12.02 5.46 5.16
CA LEU A 104 11.57 4.13 5.61
C LEU A 104 11.34 4.09 7.13
N VAL A 105 12.27 4.65 7.92
CA VAL A 105 12.12 4.72 9.39
C VAL A 105 10.88 5.54 9.76
N GLU A 106 10.65 6.67 9.09
CA GLU A 106 9.45 7.49 9.26
C GLU A 106 8.18 6.70 8.97
N ALA A 107 8.12 6.01 7.82
CA ALA A 107 6.97 5.17 7.45
C ALA A 107 6.70 4.05 8.46
N LEU A 108 7.75 3.39 8.97
CA LEU A 108 7.63 2.35 10.00
C LEU A 108 7.17 2.90 11.35
N ASN A 109 7.62 4.10 11.72
CA ASN A 109 7.14 4.77 12.93
C ASN A 109 5.67 5.19 12.82
N LEU A 110 5.24 5.70 11.66
CA LEU A 110 3.83 5.95 11.36
C LEU A 110 3.02 4.66 11.46
N LEU A 111 3.51 3.58 10.85
CA LEU A 111 2.84 2.27 10.87
C LEU A 111 2.69 1.73 12.28
N LYS A 112 3.75 1.77 13.09
CA LYS A 112 3.70 1.37 14.49
C LYS A 112 2.66 2.20 15.25
N ARG A 113 2.70 3.53 15.12
CA ARG A 113 1.75 4.41 15.80
C ARG A 113 0.30 4.08 15.41
N GLU A 114 0.01 3.93 14.12
CA GLU A 114 -1.36 3.64 13.68
C GLU A 114 -1.85 2.25 14.04
N LEU A 115 -0.98 1.25 14.09
CA LEU A 115 -1.36 -0.11 14.48
C LEU A 115 -1.73 -0.22 15.96
N PHE A 116 -1.02 0.51 16.82
CA PHE A 116 -1.10 0.34 18.28
C PHE A 116 -1.84 1.47 19.02
N ASN A 117 -2.17 2.58 18.36
CA ASN A 117 -3.20 3.51 18.83
C ASN A 117 -4.59 2.85 18.78
#